data_AF-A0A4U3A1X0-F1
#
_entry.id   AF-A0A4U3A1X0-F1
#
_cell.length_a   1.000
_cell.length_b   1.000
_cell.length_c   1.000
_cell.angle_alpha   90.00
_cell.angle_beta   90.00
_cell.angle_gamma   90.00
#
_symmetry.space_group_name_H-M   'P 1'
#
loop_
_entity.id
_entity.type
_entity.pdbx_description
1 polymer ?
#
loop_
_entity_poly.entity_id
_entity_poly.type
_entity_poly.pdbx_seq_one_letter_code
_entity_poly.pdbx_strand_id
1 'polypeptide(L)' 'MRQVTYVSAYPSFDKNTKGYMYELEATIDTKDLQELHASVITGEEPVWKFILRKLDFISN' A
#
# COMPACT_ATOMS: atom_id res chain seq x y z
N MET A 1 -16.14 -7.67 -2.88
CA MET A 1 -15.95 -6.29 -2.36
C MET A 1 -14.48 -6.11 -1.95
N ARG A 2 -13.88 -4.92 -2.11
CA ARG A 2 -12.51 -4.64 -1.67
C ARG A 2 -12.54 -3.43 -0.73
N GLN A 3 -12.03 -3.59 0.48
CA GLN A 3 -12.06 -2.54 1.49
C GLN A 3 -10.75 -2.53 2.27
N VAL A 4 -10.07 -1.39 2.29
CA VAL A 4 -8.96 -1.14 3.21
C VAL A 4 -9.56 -0.86 4.59
N THR A 5 -9.14 -1.60 5.60
CA THR A 5 -9.62 -1.47 6.97
C THR A 5 -8.69 -0.63 7.82
N TYR A 6 -7.39 -0.62 7.49
CA TYR A 6 -6.39 0.13 8.23
C TYR A 6 -5.14 0.42 7.39
N VAL A 7 -4.54 1.59 7.62
CA VAL A 7 -3.20 1.96 7.14
C VAL A 7 -2.49 2.64 8.31
N SER A 8 -1.27 2.22 8.63
CA SER A 8 -0.50 2.84 9.70
C SER A 8 -0.12 4.29 9.35
N ALA A 9 -0.26 5.19 10.32
CA ALA A 9 0.13 6.59 10.15
C ALA A 9 1.65 6.77 10.13
N TYR A 10 2.38 5.86 10.78
CA TYR A 10 3.84 5.88 10.88
C TYR A 10 4.40 4.53 10.48
N PRO A 11 5.59 4.49 9.87
CA PRO A 11 6.23 3.24 9.53
C PRO A 11 6.90 2.61 10.76
N SER A 12 6.96 1.29 10.78
CA SER A 12 7.75 0.51 11.74
C SER A 12 9.03 0.03 11.07
N PHE A 13 10.13 -0.03 11.84
CA PHE A 13 11.38 -0.56 11.32
C PHE A 13 11.33 -2.09 11.29
N ASP A 14 11.38 -2.67 10.10
CA ASP A 14 11.48 -4.11 9.91
C ASP A 14 12.94 -4.57 9.90
N LYS A 15 13.27 -5.45 10.83
CA LYS A 15 14.65 -5.95 11.02
C LYS A 15 15.10 -6.88 9.90
N ASN A 16 14.17 -7.53 9.21
CA ASN A 16 14.48 -8.51 8.18
C ASN A 16 14.91 -7.83 6.88
N THR A 17 14.15 -6.82 6.46
CA THR A 17 14.43 -5.99 5.28
C THR A 17 15.39 -4.83 5.58
N LYS A 18 15.66 -4.56 6.87
CA LYS A 18 16.45 -3.42 7.35
C LYS A 18 15.92 -2.08 6.82
N GLY A 19 14.60 -1.95 6.78
CA GLY A 19 13.90 -0.78 6.24
C GLY A 19 12.70 -0.37 7.07
N TYR A 20 12.20 0.84 6.83
CA TYR A 20 10.94 1.32 7.40
C TYR A 20 9.78 0.92 6.50
N MET A 21 8.76 0.28 7.06
CA MET A 21 7.59 -0.23 6.34
C MET A 21 6.30 0.27 6.96
N TYR A 22 5.30 0.56 6.14
CA TYR A 22 3.95 0.87 6.59
C TYR A 22 3.12 -0.41 6.64
N GLU A 23 2.25 -0.50 7.64
CA GLU A 23 1.32 -1.60 7.79
C GLU A 23 -0.01 -1.26 7.11
N LEU A 24 -0.56 -2.21 6.36
CA LEU A 24 -1.84 -2.05 5.67
C LEU A 24 -2.65 -3.32 5.86
N GLU A 25 -3.87 -3.16 6.37
CA GLU A 25 -4.85 -4.23 6.45
C GLU A 25 -5.99 -3.95 5.47
N ALA A 26 -6.36 -4.97 4.71
CA ALA A 26 -7.46 -4.89 3.77
C ALA A 26 -8.20 -6.23 3.67
N THR A 27 -9.50 -6.16 3.47
CA THR A 27 -10.34 -7.31 3.12
C THR A 27 -10.57 -7.32 1.62
N ILE A 28 -10.26 -8.43 0.98
CA ILE A 28 -10.47 -8.65 -0.45
C ILE A 28 -11.30 -9.92 -0.62
N ASP A 29 -12.44 -9.78 -1.30
CA ASP A 29 -13.23 -10.92 -1.74
C ASP A 29 -12.53 -11.63 -2.90
N THR A 30 -12.10 -12.86 -2.68
CA THR A 30 -11.31 -13.65 -3.63
C THR A 30 -12.16 -14.51 -4.56
N LYS A 31 -13.50 -14.50 -4.42
CA LYS A 31 -14.39 -15.38 -5.19
C LYS A 31 -14.26 -15.28 -6.71
N ASP A 32 -13.87 -14.12 -7.23
CA ASP A 32 -13.67 -13.87 -8.67
C ASP A 32 -12.20 -13.58 -9.04
N LEU A 33 -11.25 -13.78 -8.13
CA LEU A 33 -9.83 -13.48 -8.34
C LEU A 33 -9.02 -14.77 -8.56
N GLN A 34 -8.51 -14.96 -9.79
CA GLN A 34 -7.60 -16.06 -10.11
C GLN A 34 -6.20 -15.86 -9.50
N GLU A 35 -5.72 -14.61 -9.41
CA GLU A 35 -4.44 -14.26 -8.79
C GLU A 35 -4.55 -12.93 -8.02
N LEU A 36 -3.87 -12.85 -6.87
CA LEU A 36 -3.75 -11.63 -6.07
C LEU A 36 -2.37 -11.00 -6.28
N HIS A 37 -2.29 -9.97 -7.11
CA HIS A 37 -1.09 -9.15 -7.21
C HIS A 37 -1.14 -8.01 -6.18
N ALA A 38 -0.44 -8.19 -5.07
CA ALA A 38 -0.16 -7.11 -4.12
C ALA A 38 1.18 -6.46 -4.49
N SER A 39 1.15 -5.20 -4.93
CA SER A 39 2.36 -4.41 -5.20
C SER A 39 2.57 -3.45 -4.02
N VAL A 40 3.63 -3.70 -3.25
CA VAL A 40 4.10 -2.77 -2.20
C VAL A 40 5.06 -1.79 -2.85
N ILE A 41 4.76 -0.50 -2.73
CA ILE A 41 5.57 0.55 -3.33
C ILE A 41 6.68 0.91 -2.35
N THR A 42 7.79 0.21 -2.50
CA THR A 42 9.07 0.59 -1.91
C THR A 42 9.88 1.31 -3.00
N GLY A 43 9.57 2.58 -3.25
CA GLY A 43 10.28 3.41 -4.21
C GLY A 43 10.65 4.76 -3.60
N GLU A 44 11.66 5.43 -4.13
CA GLU A 44 12.17 6.75 -3.71
C GLU A 44 11.09 7.86 -3.64
N GLU A 45 9.91 7.61 -4.21
CA GLU A 45 8.74 8.47 -4.13
C GLU A 45 7.94 8.19 -2.83
N PRO A 46 7.71 9.21 -1.97
CA PRO A 46 6.87 9.06 -0.79
C PRO A 46 5.50 8.47 -1.12
N VAL A 47 5.05 7.49 -0.34
CA VAL A 47 3.77 6.76 -0.53
C VAL A 47 2.58 7.70 -0.76
N TRP A 48 2.53 8.84 -0.06
CA TRP A 48 1.46 9.83 -0.23
C TRP A 48 1.42 10.45 -1.65
N LYS A 49 2.58 10.69 -2.30
CA LYS A 49 2.61 11.20 -3.67
C LYS A 49 2.05 10.17 -4.65
N PHE A 50 2.43 8.91 -4.47
CA PHE A 50 1.89 7.82 -5.28
C PHE A 50 0.36 7.72 -5.12
N ILE A 51 -0.14 7.77 -3.88
CA ILE A 51 -1.59 7.74 -3.60
C ILE A 51 -2.30 8.92 -4.24
N LEU A 52 -1.81 10.15 -4.06
CA LEU A 52 -2.44 11.34 -4.65
C LEU A 52 -2.42 11.30 -6.19
N ARG A 53 -1.37 10.76 -6.80
CA ARG A 53 -1.28 10.60 -8.25
C ARG A 53 -2.24 9.53 -8.77
N LYS A 54 -2.44 8.43 -8.04
CA LYS A 54 -3.42 7.39 -8.38
C LYS A 54 -4.87 7.86 -8.25
N LEU A 55 -5.10 8.88 -7.45
CA LEU A 55 -6.41 9.48 -7.21
C LEU A 55 -6.63 10.78 -8.00
N ASP A 56 -5.75 11.09 -8.97
CA ASP A 56 -5.82 12.27 -9.85
C ASP A 56 -5.82 13.64 -9.13
N PHE A 57 -5.30 13.72 -7.90
CA PHE A 57 -5.18 15.00 -7.18
C PHE A 57 -3.95 15.82 -7.57
N ILE A 58 -2.89 15.17 -8.07
CA ILE A 58 -1.66 15.81 -8.53
C ILE A 58 -1.14 15.14 -9.81
N SER A 59 -0.53 15.91 -10.68
CA SER A 59 0.18 15.44 -11.88
C SER A 59 1.68 15.22 -11.61
N ASN A 60 2.35 14.46 -12.48
CA ASN A 60 3.80 14.20 -12.42
C ASN A 60 4.64 15.48 -12.47
#